data_AF-A0A356IUZ2-F1
#
_entry.id   AF-A0A356IUZ2-F1
#
_cell.length_a   1.000
_cell.length_b   1.000
_cell.length_c   1.000
_cell.angle_alpha   90.00
_cell.angle_beta   90.00
_cell.angle_gamma   90.00
#
_symmetry.space_group_name_H-M   'P 1'
#
loop_
_entity.id
_entity.type
_entity.pdbx_description
1 polymer ?
#
loop_
_entity_poly.entity_id
_entity_poly.type
_entity_poly.pdbx_seq_one_letter_code
_entity_poly.pdbx_strand_id
1 'polypeptide(L)'
;MVSINLVFLPLVLLDAGLRVWKVRQRRQYGLIVLVGLYWVTQIGFLLTDQGYWSEAAIITLLMIMAVIGGRITPAFSATWLSKQGLSAEGVRTYPRLDQLALDSSLLLCAALPVQNSLLTGALALVAGSSHLARIVAWRGWRVKAEPLLWILHLSFLWISAALLLLAAGKFDLAPVSTWVHAAGAGAIASLILGIMARVSLGHTGRPLVLPAGLVVAFILVQAAAILRVATSAGQLEWRLGISITAACWVLAFAIYLGRYTAILLSPRVDGRPG
;
A
#
# COMPACT_ATOMS: atom_id res chain seq x y z
N MET A 1 29.03 -3.99 -1.38
CA MET A 1 27.69 -3.53 -1.80
C MET A 1 26.56 -4.11 -0.94
N VAL A 2 26.56 -5.41 -0.64
CA VAL A 2 25.57 -6.06 0.26
C VAL A 2 25.47 -5.38 1.63
N SER A 3 26.61 -5.06 2.25
CA SER A 3 26.67 -4.41 3.56
C SER A 3 26.04 -3.00 3.56
N ILE A 4 26.21 -2.22 2.49
CA ILE A 4 25.62 -0.87 2.38
C ILE A 4 24.10 -0.97 2.27
N ASN A 5 23.58 -1.95 1.51
CA ASN A 5 22.14 -2.17 1.37
C ASN A 5 21.46 -2.59 2.68
N LEU A 6 22.17 -3.32 3.54
CA LEU A 6 21.61 -3.85 4.79
C LEU A 6 21.66 -2.88 5.97
N VAL A 7 22.41 -1.78 5.90
CA VAL A 7 22.60 -0.85 7.02
C VAL A 7 21.42 0.11 7.21
N PHE A 8 20.69 0.44 6.13
CA PHE A 8 19.62 1.45 6.20
C PHE A 8 18.48 1.08 7.17
N LEU A 9 17.90 -0.11 7.03
CA LEU A 9 16.75 -0.51 7.86
C LEU A 9 17.09 -0.67 9.35
N PRO A 10 18.25 -1.24 9.76
CA PRO A 10 18.70 -1.24 11.14
C PRO A 10 18.85 0.16 11.73
N LEU A 11 19.40 1.12 10.97
CA LEU A 11 19.52 2.50 11.44
C LEU A 11 18.13 3.13 11.66
N VAL A 12 17.19 2.89 10.75
CA VAL A 12 15.79 3.33 10.90
C VAL A 12 15.13 2.65 12.12
N LEU A 13 15.35 1.35 12.31
CA LEU A 13 14.82 0.60 13.45
C LEU A 13 15.40 1.09 14.78
N LEU A 14 16.68 1.44 14.81
CA LEU A 14 17.32 2.01 15.99
C LEU A 14 16.74 3.39 16.31
N ASP A 15 16.73 4.32 15.35
CA ASP A 15 16.20 5.67 15.59
C ASP A 15 14.71 5.65 15.96
N ALA A 16 13.88 5.00 15.14
CA ALA A 16 12.44 4.93 15.37
C ALA A 16 12.15 4.11 16.64
N GLY A 17 12.79 2.96 16.82
CA GLY A 17 12.60 2.08 17.97
C GLY A 17 12.93 2.78 19.29
N LEU A 18 14.04 3.53 19.35
CA LEU A 18 14.41 4.31 20.53
C LEU A 18 13.36 5.39 20.85
N ARG A 19 12.86 6.12 19.84
CA ARG A 19 11.82 7.15 20.03
C ARG A 19 10.51 6.53 20.56
N VAL A 20 10.07 5.44 19.93
CA VAL A 20 8.84 4.72 20.30
C VAL A 20 8.94 4.12 21.70
N TRP A 21 10.11 3.58 22.05
CA TRP A 21 10.38 3.05 23.38
C TRP A 21 10.37 4.13 24.45
N LYS A 22 11.07 5.25 24.23
CA LYS A 22 11.16 6.37 25.17
C LYS A 22 9.78 6.96 25.50
N VAL A 23 8.92 7.12 24.49
CA VAL A 23 7.55 7.67 24.66
C VAL A 23 6.52 6.58 25.02
N ARG A 24 6.96 5.30 25.15
CA ARG A 24 6.12 4.13 25.45
C ARG A 24 4.90 4.00 24.54
N GLN A 25 5.05 4.35 23.26
CA GLN A 25 3.95 4.35 22.29
C GLN A 25 3.65 2.92 21.79
N ARG A 26 3.03 2.11 22.66
CA ARG A 26 2.76 0.67 22.42
C ARG A 26 2.07 0.38 21.08
N ARG A 27 1.25 1.33 20.60
CA ARG A 27 0.52 1.23 19.32
C ARG A 27 1.44 1.13 18.09
N GLN A 28 2.72 1.48 18.21
CA GLN A 28 3.71 1.44 17.12
C GLN A 28 4.67 0.25 17.21
N TYR A 29 4.67 -0.55 18.28
CA TYR A 29 5.56 -1.72 18.39
C TYR A 29 5.36 -2.73 17.26
N GLY A 30 4.12 -3.00 16.86
CA GLY A 30 3.84 -3.88 15.73
C GLY A 30 4.45 -3.38 14.42
N LEU A 31 4.52 -2.07 14.20
CA LEU A 31 5.16 -1.50 13.01
C LEU A 31 6.68 -1.70 13.05
N ILE A 32 7.33 -1.51 14.21
CA ILE A 32 8.77 -1.78 14.38
C ILE A 32 9.08 -3.24 14.10
N VAL A 33 8.25 -4.18 14.60
CA VAL A 33 8.41 -5.60 14.31
C VAL A 33 8.29 -5.89 12.81
N LEU A 34 7.32 -5.29 12.12
CA LEU A 34 7.16 -5.49 10.67
C LEU A 34 8.32 -4.89 9.85
N VAL A 35 8.89 -3.76 10.26
CA VAL A 35 10.10 -3.21 9.62
C VAL A 35 11.30 -4.12 9.87
N GLY A 36 11.41 -4.71 11.07
CA GLY A 36 12.40 -5.75 11.38
C GLY A 36 12.24 -6.99 10.49
N LEU A 37 11.01 -7.47 10.33
CA LEU A 37 10.70 -8.58 9.42
C LEU A 37 11.07 -8.24 7.98
N TYR A 38 10.78 -7.02 7.51
CA TYR A 38 11.16 -6.59 6.16
C TYR A 38 12.68 -6.63 5.97
N TRP A 39 13.46 -6.20 6.98
CA TRP A 39 14.90 -6.32 6.95
C TRP A 39 15.38 -7.79 6.90
N VAL A 40 14.75 -8.69 7.66
CA VAL A 40 15.05 -10.14 7.58
C VAL A 40 14.79 -10.68 6.16
N THR A 41 13.69 -10.27 5.51
CA THR A 41 13.42 -10.69 4.14
C THR A 41 14.46 -10.15 3.15
N GLN A 42 14.99 -8.95 3.39
CA GLN A 42 16.07 -8.37 2.58
C GLN A 42 17.38 -9.14 2.75
N ILE A 43 17.73 -9.55 3.99
CA ILE A 43 18.89 -10.41 4.26
C ILE A 43 18.73 -11.73 3.49
N GLY A 44 17.60 -12.40 3.64
CA GLY A 44 17.33 -13.66 2.96
C GLY A 44 17.44 -13.55 1.44
N PHE A 45 16.87 -12.49 0.86
CA PHE A 45 16.97 -12.20 -0.57
C PHE A 45 18.41 -11.99 -1.05
N LEU A 46 19.25 -11.31 -0.26
CA LEU A 46 20.64 -11.02 -0.64
C LEU A 46 21.60 -12.18 -0.40
N LEU A 47 21.29 -13.07 0.55
CA LEU A 47 22.16 -14.17 0.94
C LEU A 47 21.78 -15.51 0.31
N THR A 48 20.57 -15.64 -0.24
CA THR A 48 20.09 -16.91 -0.81
C THR A 48 19.37 -16.69 -2.13
N ASP A 49 19.44 -17.67 -3.04
CA ASP A 49 18.79 -17.62 -4.35
C ASP A 49 17.36 -18.19 -4.29
N GLN A 50 16.58 -17.77 -3.30
CA GLN A 50 15.25 -18.31 -3.03
C GLN A 50 14.17 -17.25 -3.28
N GLY A 51 13.30 -17.52 -4.26
CA GLY A 51 12.27 -16.57 -4.70
C GLY A 51 11.26 -16.17 -3.61
N TYR A 52 11.07 -17.01 -2.58
CA TYR A 52 10.11 -16.74 -1.51
C TYR A 52 10.48 -15.52 -0.65
N TRP A 53 11.75 -15.08 -0.62
CA TRP A 53 12.14 -13.88 0.12
C TRP A 53 11.54 -12.61 -0.49
N SER A 54 11.46 -12.55 -1.82
CA SER A 54 10.79 -11.47 -2.54
C SER A 54 9.28 -11.47 -2.25
N GLU A 55 8.65 -12.65 -2.23
CA GLU A 55 7.23 -12.78 -1.88
C GLU A 55 6.97 -12.31 -0.43
N ALA A 56 7.79 -12.77 0.52
CA ALA A 56 7.71 -12.36 1.93
C ALA A 56 7.93 -10.86 2.12
N ALA A 57 8.88 -10.26 1.39
CA ALA A 57 9.15 -8.83 1.43
C ALA A 57 7.93 -8.01 0.98
N ILE A 58 7.30 -8.40 -0.14
CA ILE A 58 6.10 -7.73 -0.65
C ILE A 58 4.94 -7.87 0.34
N ILE A 59 4.66 -9.08 0.85
CA ILE A 59 3.58 -9.29 1.83
C ILE A 59 3.84 -8.47 3.09
N THR A 60 5.09 -8.36 3.54
CA THR A 60 5.47 -7.53 4.69
C THR A 60 5.23 -6.05 4.43
N LEU A 61 5.54 -5.54 3.24
CA LEU A 61 5.19 -4.17 2.85
C LEU A 61 3.66 -3.95 2.85
N LEU A 62 2.89 -4.91 2.33
CA LEU A 62 1.43 -4.83 2.38
C LEU A 62 0.90 -4.82 3.82
N MET A 63 1.52 -5.58 4.75
CA MET A 63 1.18 -5.53 6.17
C MET A 63 1.50 -4.17 6.78
N ILE A 64 2.66 -3.58 6.49
CA ILE A 64 3.03 -2.22 6.94
C ILE A 64 1.99 -1.20 6.45
N MET A 65 1.63 -1.26 5.16
CA MET A 65 0.58 -0.43 4.59
C MET A 65 -0.75 -0.63 5.33
N ALA A 66 -1.15 -1.88 5.56
CA ALA A 66 -2.41 -2.22 6.19
C ALA A 66 -2.52 -1.82 7.67
N VAL A 67 -1.40 -1.79 8.41
CA VAL A 67 -1.34 -1.32 9.81
C VAL A 67 -1.49 0.19 9.90
N ILE A 68 -0.72 0.94 9.10
CA ILE A 68 -0.73 2.41 9.12
C ILE A 68 -2.05 2.90 8.49
N GLY A 69 -2.29 2.43 7.28
CA GLY A 69 -3.44 2.73 6.44
C GLY A 69 -4.79 2.36 7.02
N GLY A 70 -4.89 1.17 7.61
CA GLY A 70 -6.15 0.68 8.17
C GLY A 70 -6.67 1.48 9.36
N ARG A 71 -5.83 2.34 9.95
CA ARG A 71 -6.25 3.29 10.99
C ARG A 71 -6.58 4.66 10.40
N ILE A 72 -5.72 5.17 9.53
CA ILE A 72 -5.85 6.54 9.01
C ILE A 72 -6.96 6.67 7.97
N THR A 73 -7.12 5.70 7.07
CA THR A 73 -8.09 5.77 5.96
C THR A 73 -9.54 5.82 6.44
N PRO A 74 -10.02 4.92 7.32
CA PRO A 74 -11.37 5.03 7.87
C PRO A 74 -11.54 6.29 8.73
N ALA A 75 -10.54 6.69 9.52
CA ALA A 75 -10.61 7.92 10.33
C ALA A 75 -10.74 9.19 9.45
N PHE A 76 -9.98 9.27 8.37
CA PHE A 76 -10.06 10.36 7.40
C PHE A 76 -11.40 10.36 6.66
N SER A 77 -11.93 9.18 6.34
CA SER A 77 -13.23 9.04 5.69
C SER A 77 -14.37 9.50 6.61
N ALA A 78 -14.36 9.07 7.87
CA ALA A 78 -15.33 9.52 8.87
C ALA A 78 -15.25 11.03 9.10
N THR A 79 -14.04 11.57 9.25
CA THR A 79 -13.82 13.02 9.44
C THR A 79 -14.34 13.83 8.25
N TRP A 80 -14.07 13.37 7.02
CA TRP A 80 -14.56 14.06 5.82
C TRP A 80 -16.08 14.01 5.73
N LEU A 81 -16.72 12.85 5.99
CA LEU A 81 -18.19 12.74 6.00
C LEU A 81 -18.81 13.72 7.00
N SER A 82 -18.30 13.76 8.23
CA SER A 82 -18.78 14.71 9.25
C SER A 82 -18.62 16.17 8.83
N LYS A 83 -17.51 16.53 8.16
CA LYS A 83 -17.30 17.88 7.63
C LYS A 83 -18.28 18.27 6.52
N GLN A 84 -18.79 17.30 5.77
CA GLN A 84 -19.81 17.52 4.74
C GLN A 84 -21.23 17.49 5.30
N GLY A 85 -21.41 17.44 6.63
CA GLY A 85 -22.73 17.29 7.26
C GLY A 85 -23.37 15.91 7.05
N LEU A 86 -22.60 14.93 6.55
CA LEU A 86 -23.07 13.57 6.32
C LEU A 86 -22.81 12.70 7.55
N SER A 87 -23.69 11.73 7.82
CA SER A 87 -23.50 10.79 8.91
C SER A 87 -22.28 9.89 8.66
N ALA A 88 -21.28 9.92 9.55
CA ALA A 88 -20.15 8.99 9.56
C ALA A 88 -20.54 7.59 10.06
N GLU A 89 -21.81 7.39 10.43
CA GLU A 89 -22.32 6.14 10.97
C GLU A 89 -22.11 4.99 9.98
N GLY A 90 -21.54 3.90 10.49
CA GLY A 90 -21.23 2.70 9.74
C GLY A 90 -19.84 2.64 9.09
N VAL A 91 -19.03 3.71 9.12
CA VAL A 91 -17.57 3.57 8.90
C VAL A 91 -16.99 2.92 10.15
N ARG A 92 -16.63 1.64 10.08
CA ARG A 92 -16.22 0.84 11.25
C ARG A 92 -14.88 0.18 11.03
N THR A 93 -14.12 0.05 12.12
CA THR A 93 -12.96 -0.83 12.22
C THR A 93 -13.30 -1.94 13.20
N TYR A 94 -12.98 -3.18 12.85
CA TYR A 94 -13.29 -4.35 13.67
C TYR A 94 -11.95 -4.95 14.14
N PRO A 95 -11.60 -4.82 15.43
CA PRO A 95 -10.28 -5.24 15.91
C PRO A 95 -9.94 -6.71 15.62
N ARG A 96 -10.93 -7.62 15.75
CA ARG A 96 -10.74 -9.04 15.43
C ARG A 96 -10.48 -9.29 13.95
N LEU A 97 -11.11 -8.51 13.07
CA LEU A 97 -10.90 -8.62 11.63
C LEU A 97 -9.55 -8.02 11.22
N ASP A 98 -9.15 -6.90 11.84
CA ASP A 98 -7.81 -6.34 11.67
C ASP A 98 -6.74 -7.35 12.08
N GLN A 99 -6.94 -8.02 13.22
CA GLN A 99 -6.04 -9.05 13.72
C GLN A 99 -6.01 -10.27 12.80
N LEU A 100 -7.16 -10.79 12.37
CA LEU A 100 -7.23 -11.90 11.41
C LEU A 100 -6.47 -11.59 10.11
N ALA A 101 -6.62 -10.38 9.57
CA ALA A 101 -5.96 -9.98 8.34
C ALA A 101 -4.43 -9.91 8.48
N LEU A 102 -3.93 -9.42 9.62
CA LEU A 102 -2.50 -9.36 9.89
C LEU A 102 -1.91 -10.73 10.23
N ASP A 103 -2.58 -11.51 11.08
CA ASP A 103 -2.12 -12.83 11.51
C ASP A 103 -2.08 -13.80 10.33
N SER A 104 -3.11 -13.81 9.48
CA SER A 104 -3.11 -14.63 8.26
C SER A 104 -2.03 -14.21 7.25
N SER A 105 -1.75 -12.91 7.11
CA SER A 105 -0.65 -12.41 6.26
C SER A 105 0.72 -12.78 6.83
N LEU A 106 0.88 -12.78 8.15
CA LEU A 106 2.11 -13.19 8.83
C LEU A 106 2.33 -14.70 8.74
N LEU A 107 1.29 -15.50 8.95
CA LEU A 107 1.32 -16.95 8.76
C LEU A 107 1.63 -17.31 7.32
N LEU A 108 1.09 -16.57 6.35
CA LEU A 108 1.46 -16.72 4.94
C LEU A 108 2.96 -16.53 4.74
N CYS A 109 3.56 -15.43 5.25
CA CYS A 109 5.01 -15.21 5.18
C CYS A 109 5.81 -16.39 5.77
N ALA A 110 5.39 -16.90 6.94
CA ALA A 110 6.05 -18.01 7.61
C ALA A 110 5.90 -19.35 6.86
N ALA A 111 4.82 -19.52 6.09
CA ALA A 111 4.55 -20.75 5.33
C ALA A 111 5.28 -20.80 3.97
N LEU A 112 5.74 -19.67 3.43
CA LEU A 112 6.38 -19.63 2.11
C LEU A 112 7.61 -20.57 1.97
N PRO A 113 8.53 -20.69 2.96
CA PRO A 113 9.66 -21.60 2.87
C PRO A 113 9.29 -23.09 2.83
N VAL A 114 8.07 -23.45 3.28
CA VAL A 114 7.54 -24.83 3.23
C VAL A 114 7.24 -25.25 1.79
N GLN A 115 7.08 -24.29 0.87
CA GLN A 115 6.82 -24.52 -0.57
C GLN A 115 5.59 -25.39 -0.84
N ASN A 116 4.60 -25.35 0.05
CA ASN A 116 3.32 -26.02 -0.13
C ASN A 116 2.29 -25.05 -0.76
N SER A 117 1.95 -25.27 -2.03
CA SER A 117 1.03 -24.41 -2.79
C SER A 117 -0.38 -24.38 -2.18
N LEU A 118 -0.90 -25.52 -1.71
CA LEU A 118 -2.22 -25.58 -1.10
C LEU A 118 -2.28 -24.75 0.19
N LEU A 119 -1.28 -24.90 1.07
CA LEU A 119 -1.19 -24.16 2.32
C LEU A 119 -1.03 -22.66 2.08
N THR A 120 -0.08 -22.27 1.23
CA THR A 120 0.17 -20.86 0.92
C THR A 120 -1.00 -20.21 0.17
N GLY A 121 -1.64 -20.94 -0.75
CA GLY A 121 -2.86 -20.50 -1.43
C GLY A 121 -4.02 -20.30 -0.48
N ALA A 122 -4.26 -21.23 0.45
CA ALA A 122 -5.31 -21.11 1.46
C ALA A 122 -5.07 -19.92 2.41
N LEU A 123 -3.84 -19.73 2.89
CA LEU A 123 -3.48 -18.59 3.74
C LEU A 123 -3.62 -17.26 2.99
N ALA A 124 -3.21 -17.20 1.72
CA ALA A 124 -3.38 -16.03 0.87
C ALA A 124 -4.86 -15.71 0.61
N LEU A 125 -5.71 -16.74 0.44
CA LEU A 125 -7.16 -16.57 0.28
C LEU A 125 -7.80 -15.97 1.54
N VAL A 126 -7.44 -16.48 2.72
CA VAL A 126 -7.91 -15.97 4.02
C VAL A 126 -7.42 -14.54 4.25
N ALA A 127 -6.15 -14.25 3.97
CA ALA A 127 -5.57 -12.92 4.09
C ALA A 127 -6.26 -11.93 3.12
N GLY A 128 -6.39 -12.29 1.85
CA GLY A 128 -7.03 -11.45 0.83
C GLY A 128 -8.50 -11.16 1.13
N SER A 129 -9.25 -12.15 1.59
CA SER A 129 -10.67 -12.02 1.94
C SER A 129 -10.89 -11.19 3.21
N SER A 130 -10.02 -11.36 4.22
CA SER A 130 -10.10 -10.56 5.45
C SER A 130 -9.73 -9.10 5.20
N HIS A 131 -8.72 -8.80 4.38
CA HIS A 131 -8.45 -7.42 3.94
C HIS A 131 -9.62 -6.83 3.15
N LEU A 132 -10.26 -7.60 2.26
CA LEU A 132 -11.45 -7.15 1.53
C LEU A 132 -12.58 -6.76 2.50
N ALA A 133 -12.86 -7.62 3.48
CA ALA A 133 -13.90 -7.37 4.47
C ALA A 133 -13.64 -6.08 5.28
N ARG A 134 -12.36 -5.77 5.59
CA ARG A 134 -11.98 -4.50 6.25
C ARG A 134 -12.33 -3.31 5.37
N ILE A 135 -11.98 -3.35 4.10
CA ILE A 135 -12.22 -2.25 3.15
C ILE A 135 -13.71 -2.01 2.95
N VAL A 136 -14.50 -3.07 2.87
CA VAL A 136 -15.96 -2.99 2.85
C VAL A 136 -16.50 -2.32 4.12
N ALA A 137 -15.98 -2.69 5.30
CA ALA A 137 -16.35 -2.06 6.57
C ALA A 137 -16.00 -0.56 6.65
N TRP A 138 -14.99 -0.11 5.90
CA TRP A 138 -14.60 1.30 5.84
C TRP A 138 -15.51 2.14 4.93
N ARG A 139 -16.38 1.50 4.13
CA ARG A 139 -17.38 2.14 3.25
C ARG A 139 -16.79 3.21 2.31
N GLY A 140 -15.65 2.91 1.68
CA GLY A 140 -14.93 3.86 0.82
C GLY A 140 -15.75 4.48 -0.33
N TRP A 141 -16.80 3.80 -0.80
CA TRP A 141 -17.72 4.34 -1.82
C TRP A 141 -18.46 5.61 -1.37
N ARG A 142 -18.60 5.85 -0.07
CA ARG A 142 -19.26 7.07 0.47
C ARG A 142 -18.41 8.32 0.33
N VAL A 143 -17.11 8.18 0.09
CA VAL A 143 -16.15 9.29 -0.09
C VAL A 143 -15.66 9.41 -1.53
N LYS A 144 -16.41 8.86 -2.50
CA LYS A 144 -16.07 8.88 -3.93
C LYS A 144 -15.90 10.29 -4.53
N ALA A 145 -16.49 11.31 -3.90
CA ALA A 145 -16.35 12.70 -4.32
C ALA A 145 -14.99 13.32 -3.94
N GLU A 146 -14.24 12.70 -3.02
CA GLU A 146 -12.97 13.20 -2.52
C GLU A 146 -11.80 12.35 -3.05
N PRO A 147 -11.02 12.85 -4.03
CA PRO A 147 -9.99 12.05 -4.65
C PRO A 147 -8.80 11.72 -3.76
N LEU A 148 -8.49 12.54 -2.76
CA LEU A 148 -7.47 12.18 -1.76
C LEU A 148 -7.90 11.02 -0.86
N LEU A 149 -9.18 10.67 -0.82
CA LEU A 149 -9.69 9.57 -0.03
C LEU A 149 -9.94 8.32 -0.88
N TRP A 150 -10.58 8.45 -2.04
CA TRP A 150 -10.85 7.25 -2.85
C TRP A 150 -9.57 6.59 -3.34
N ILE A 151 -8.48 7.34 -3.61
CA ILE A 151 -7.20 6.73 -4.00
C ILE A 151 -6.63 5.86 -2.89
N LEU A 152 -6.80 6.25 -1.62
CA LEU A 152 -6.37 5.45 -0.47
C LEU A 152 -7.18 4.15 -0.43
N HIS A 153 -8.51 4.23 -0.50
CA HIS A 153 -9.38 3.04 -0.52
C HIS A 153 -9.05 2.09 -1.67
N LEU A 154 -8.80 2.61 -2.88
CA LEU A 154 -8.39 1.79 -4.01
C LEU A 154 -7.02 1.14 -3.79
N SER A 155 -6.07 1.85 -3.17
CA SER A 155 -4.76 1.28 -2.84
C SER A 155 -4.89 0.11 -1.85
N PHE A 156 -5.81 0.19 -0.89
CA PHE A 156 -6.11 -0.94 0.01
C PHE A 156 -6.86 -2.06 -0.71
N LEU A 157 -7.77 -1.74 -1.64
CA LEU A 157 -8.44 -2.76 -2.47
C LEU A 157 -7.42 -3.59 -3.26
N TRP A 158 -6.36 -2.96 -3.75
CA TRP A 158 -5.27 -3.66 -4.39
C TRP A 158 -4.49 -4.61 -3.47
N ILE A 159 -4.41 -4.36 -2.15
CA ILE A 159 -3.84 -5.34 -1.20
C ILE A 159 -4.66 -6.63 -1.22
N SER A 160 -5.99 -6.52 -1.12
CA SER A 160 -6.87 -7.68 -1.21
C SER A 160 -6.74 -8.36 -2.59
N ALA A 161 -6.81 -7.60 -3.68
CA ALA A 161 -6.69 -8.14 -5.03
C ALA A 161 -5.36 -8.87 -5.24
N ALA A 162 -4.24 -8.31 -4.78
CA ALA A 162 -2.94 -8.95 -4.86
C ALA A 162 -2.90 -10.29 -4.11
N LEU A 163 -3.39 -10.35 -2.87
CA LEU A 163 -3.39 -11.59 -2.09
C LEU A 163 -4.34 -12.65 -2.67
N LEU A 164 -5.48 -12.24 -3.23
CA LEU A 164 -6.39 -13.15 -3.93
C LEU A 164 -5.79 -13.65 -5.26
N LEU A 165 -5.05 -12.80 -5.98
CA LEU A 165 -4.30 -13.22 -7.17
C LEU A 165 -3.14 -14.17 -6.82
N LEU A 166 -2.50 -13.98 -5.66
CA LEU A 166 -1.51 -14.93 -5.14
C LEU A 166 -2.17 -16.27 -4.86
N ALA A 167 -3.33 -16.29 -4.20
CA ALA A 167 -4.10 -17.52 -3.97
C ALA A 167 -4.48 -18.20 -5.29
N ALA A 168 -5.01 -17.44 -6.25
CA ALA A 168 -5.33 -17.95 -7.58
C ALA A 168 -4.09 -18.55 -8.27
N GLY A 169 -2.93 -17.90 -8.16
CA GLY A 169 -1.68 -18.42 -8.71
C GLY A 169 -1.18 -19.69 -8.02
N LYS A 170 -1.36 -19.83 -6.71
CA LYS A 170 -1.01 -21.06 -5.98
C LYS A 170 -2.02 -22.21 -6.22
N PHE A 171 -3.20 -21.91 -6.76
CA PHE A 171 -4.19 -22.89 -7.20
C PHE A 171 -4.20 -23.10 -8.72
N ASP A 172 -3.17 -22.63 -9.44
CA ASP A 172 -3.04 -22.74 -10.90
C ASP A 172 -4.20 -22.14 -11.70
N LEU A 173 -4.93 -21.17 -11.12
CA LEU A 173 -6.04 -20.44 -11.76
C LEU A 173 -5.59 -19.18 -12.51
N ALA A 174 -4.37 -18.70 -12.25
CA ALA A 174 -3.79 -17.51 -12.90
C ALA A 174 -2.25 -17.59 -12.88
N PRO A 175 -1.53 -16.85 -13.74
CA PRO A 175 -0.08 -16.76 -13.64
C PRO A 175 0.33 -16.15 -12.30
N VAL A 176 1.19 -16.85 -11.55
CA VAL A 176 1.62 -16.41 -10.21
C VAL A 176 2.25 -15.02 -10.24
N SER A 177 2.99 -14.63 -11.29
CA SER A 177 3.58 -13.28 -11.41
C SER A 177 2.56 -12.13 -11.38
N THR A 178 1.28 -12.40 -11.60
CA THR A 178 0.24 -11.36 -11.65
C THR A 178 0.07 -10.65 -10.31
N TRP A 179 0.24 -11.38 -9.19
CA TRP A 179 0.04 -10.82 -7.86
C TRP A 179 1.07 -9.74 -7.51
N VAL A 180 2.32 -9.89 -7.94
CA VAL A 180 3.39 -8.91 -7.65
C VAL A 180 3.12 -7.57 -8.33
N HIS A 181 2.45 -7.58 -9.48
CA HIS A 181 2.07 -6.36 -10.19
C HIS A 181 0.86 -5.68 -9.56
N ALA A 182 -0.13 -6.46 -9.09
CA ALA A 182 -1.21 -5.93 -8.27
C ALA A 182 -0.69 -5.30 -6.96
N ALA A 183 0.28 -5.95 -6.30
CA ALA A 183 0.88 -5.41 -5.08
C ALA A 183 1.74 -4.17 -5.35
N GLY A 184 2.66 -4.24 -6.31
CA GLY A 184 3.60 -3.17 -6.62
C GLY A 184 2.91 -1.96 -7.26
N ALA A 185 2.32 -2.16 -8.44
CA ALA A 185 1.74 -1.08 -9.21
C ALA A 185 0.37 -0.65 -8.69
N GLY A 186 -0.45 -1.60 -8.24
CA GLY A 186 -1.79 -1.31 -7.72
C GLY A 186 -1.77 -0.78 -6.29
N ALA A 187 -1.16 -1.51 -5.36
CA ALA A 187 -1.24 -1.15 -3.95
C ALA A 187 -0.18 -0.11 -3.55
N ILE A 188 1.10 -0.45 -3.73
CA ILE A 188 2.22 0.35 -3.22
C ILE A 188 2.30 1.70 -3.94
N ALA A 189 2.31 1.70 -5.28
CA ALA A 189 2.47 2.93 -6.04
C ALA A 189 1.31 3.92 -5.87
N SER A 190 0.07 3.42 -5.92
CA SER A 190 -1.12 4.24 -5.73
C SER A 190 -1.18 4.82 -4.32
N LEU A 191 -0.77 4.04 -3.30
CA LEU A 191 -0.73 4.55 -1.93
C LEU A 191 0.33 5.63 -1.78
N ILE A 192 1.54 5.41 -2.34
CA ILE A 192 2.61 6.39 -2.33
C ILE A 192 2.13 7.70 -2.98
N LEU A 193 1.57 7.64 -4.19
CA LEU A 193 1.10 8.82 -4.90
C LEU A 193 0.00 9.57 -4.13
N GLY A 194 -0.97 8.84 -3.57
CA GLY A 194 -2.06 9.40 -2.78
C GLY A 194 -1.59 10.05 -1.47
N ILE A 195 -0.69 9.38 -0.74
CA ILE A 195 -0.12 9.89 0.50
C ILE A 195 0.80 11.09 0.22
N MET A 196 1.66 11.02 -0.80
CA MET A 196 2.51 12.14 -1.21
C MET A 196 1.68 13.38 -1.52
N ALA A 197 0.60 13.27 -2.30
CA ALA A 197 -0.29 14.40 -2.58
C ALA A 197 -0.88 15.00 -1.29
N ARG A 198 -1.39 14.15 -0.40
CA ARG A 198 -2.01 14.57 0.86
C ARG A 198 -1.01 15.22 1.82
N VAL A 199 0.14 14.59 2.01
CA VAL A 199 1.20 15.03 2.93
C VAL A 199 1.78 16.35 2.46
N SER A 200 2.04 16.51 1.16
CA SER A 200 2.55 17.77 0.63
C SER A 200 1.60 18.94 0.87
N LEU A 201 0.28 18.76 0.72
CA LEU A 201 -0.69 19.80 1.07
C LEU A 201 -0.73 20.07 2.59
N GLY A 202 -0.87 19.00 3.39
CA GLY A 202 -1.01 19.11 4.84
C GLY A 202 0.21 19.71 5.54
N HIS A 203 1.41 19.31 5.14
CA HIS A 203 2.66 19.82 5.72
C HIS A 203 3.08 21.18 5.18
N THR A 204 2.48 21.66 4.07
CA THR A 204 2.71 23.03 3.61
C THR A 204 1.63 24.02 4.10
N GLY A 205 0.75 23.58 4.99
CA GLY A 205 -0.34 24.40 5.56
C GLY A 205 -1.46 24.71 4.57
N ARG A 206 -1.44 24.10 3.37
CA ARG A 206 -2.43 24.34 2.32
C ARG A 206 -3.70 23.51 2.56
N PRO A 207 -4.87 23.98 2.08
CA PRO A 207 -6.08 23.19 2.13
C PRO A 207 -5.87 21.81 1.48
N LEU A 208 -6.51 20.78 2.05
CA LEU A 208 -6.49 19.41 1.49
C LEU A 208 -7.43 19.31 0.27
N VAL A 209 -7.19 20.17 -0.70
CA VAL A 209 -7.91 20.25 -1.98
C VAL A 209 -6.91 19.99 -3.08
N LEU A 210 -7.23 19.04 -3.95
CA LEU A 210 -6.36 18.67 -5.06
C LEU A 210 -6.21 19.82 -6.06
N PRO A 211 -4.99 20.12 -6.52
CA PRO A 211 -4.78 21.00 -7.65
C PRO A 211 -5.54 20.52 -8.89
N ALA A 212 -6.01 21.46 -9.71
CA ALA A 212 -6.73 21.15 -10.94
C ALA A 212 -5.93 20.19 -11.83
N GLY A 213 -6.61 19.16 -12.33
CA GLY A 213 -6.01 18.13 -13.19
C GLY A 213 -5.23 17.04 -12.46
N LEU A 214 -4.95 17.14 -11.15
CA LEU A 214 -4.19 16.08 -10.46
C LEU A 214 -4.96 14.76 -10.33
N VAL A 215 -6.29 14.81 -10.38
CA VAL A 215 -7.14 13.61 -10.44
C VAL A 215 -6.73 12.71 -11.62
N VAL A 216 -6.26 13.30 -12.73
CA VAL A 216 -5.75 12.56 -13.89
C VAL A 216 -4.55 11.69 -13.51
N ALA A 217 -3.65 12.16 -12.63
CA ALA A 217 -2.53 11.34 -12.15
C ALA A 217 -3.02 10.10 -11.38
N PHE A 218 -4.06 10.24 -10.56
CA PHE A 218 -4.64 9.11 -9.84
C PHE A 218 -5.35 8.14 -10.78
N ILE A 219 -6.05 8.64 -11.82
CA ILE A 219 -6.66 7.77 -12.83
C ILE A 219 -5.57 7.03 -13.62
N LEU A 220 -4.51 7.71 -14.03
CA LEU A 220 -3.41 7.13 -14.79
C LEU A 220 -2.64 6.06 -14.02
N VAL A 221 -2.37 6.26 -12.72
CA VAL A 221 -1.70 5.20 -11.92
C VAL A 221 -2.58 3.96 -11.77
N GLN A 222 -3.91 4.15 -11.63
CA GLN A 222 -4.85 3.04 -11.59
C GLN A 222 -4.95 2.32 -12.94
N ALA A 223 -4.97 3.07 -14.05
CA ALA A 223 -4.92 2.51 -15.39
C ALA A 223 -3.63 1.71 -15.62
N ALA A 224 -2.48 2.25 -15.20
CA ALA A 224 -1.20 1.55 -15.27
C ALA A 224 -1.23 0.23 -14.48
N ALA A 225 -1.80 0.22 -13.27
CA ALA A 225 -1.94 -1.00 -12.47
C ALA A 225 -2.82 -2.06 -13.17
N ILE A 226 -3.99 -1.67 -13.69
CA ILE A 226 -4.91 -2.57 -14.40
C ILE A 226 -4.24 -3.14 -15.65
N LEU A 227 -3.64 -2.28 -16.48
CA LEU A 227 -2.93 -2.70 -17.69
C LEU A 227 -1.77 -3.64 -17.37
N ARG A 228 -1.02 -3.36 -16.30
CA ARG A 228 0.11 -4.22 -15.89
C ARG A 228 -0.35 -5.60 -15.46
N VAL A 229 -1.45 -5.67 -14.71
CA VAL A 229 -2.07 -6.92 -14.26
C VAL A 229 -2.64 -7.68 -15.45
N ALA A 230 -3.39 -7.03 -16.35
CA ALA A 230 -3.92 -7.65 -17.56
C ALA A 230 -2.81 -8.20 -18.47
N THR A 231 -1.73 -7.44 -18.65
CA THR A 231 -0.55 -7.88 -19.43
C THR A 231 0.11 -9.10 -18.77
N SER A 232 0.27 -9.10 -17.44
CA SER A 232 0.83 -10.25 -16.72
C SER A 232 -0.08 -11.49 -16.76
N ALA A 233 -1.39 -11.29 -16.86
CA ALA A 233 -2.38 -12.35 -16.97
C ALA A 233 -2.54 -12.88 -18.41
N GLY A 234 -1.70 -12.44 -19.35
CA GLY A 234 -1.74 -12.84 -20.76
C GLY A 234 -2.93 -12.28 -21.55
N GLN A 235 -3.64 -11.28 -21.00
CA GLN A 235 -4.82 -10.69 -21.63
C GLN A 235 -4.48 -9.59 -22.64
N LEU A 236 -3.22 -9.11 -22.63
CA LEU A 236 -2.71 -8.09 -23.55
C LEU A 236 -1.39 -8.58 -24.14
N GLU A 237 -1.11 -8.18 -25.38
CA GLU A 237 0.20 -8.38 -25.99
C GLU A 237 1.28 -7.68 -25.15
N TRP A 238 2.39 -8.38 -24.90
CA TRP A 238 3.37 -7.97 -23.90
C TRP A 238 4.02 -6.61 -24.19
N ARG A 239 4.46 -6.35 -25.44
CA ARG A 239 5.18 -5.11 -25.80
C ARG A 239 4.25 -3.92 -25.67
N LEU A 240 3.05 -4.00 -26.24
CA LEU A 240 2.04 -2.97 -26.19
C LEU A 240 1.57 -2.73 -24.75
N GLY A 241 1.24 -3.80 -24.03
CA GLY A 241 0.76 -3.75 -22.65
C GLY A 241 1.75 -3.08 -21.69
N ILE A 242 3.03 -3.43 -21.79
CA ILE A 242 4.09 -2.76 -21.01
C ILE A 242 4.30 -1.32 -21.45
N SER A 243 4.29 -1.03 -22.76
CA SER A 243 4.52 0.33 -23.26
C SER A 243 3.44 1.30 -22.78
N ILE A 244 2.17 0.91 -22.86
CA ILE A 244 1.05 1.74 -22.39
C ILE A 244 1.08 1.85 -20.86
N THR A 245 1.37 0.75 -20.14
CA THR A 245 1.54 0.78 -18.68
C THR A 245 2.61 1.81 -18.28
N ALA A 246 3.77 1.77 -18.93
CA ALA A 246 4.88 2.67 -18.65
C ALA A 246 4.52 4.13 -18.96
N ALA A 247 3.86 4.39 -20.09
CA ALA A 247 3.39 5.73 -20.45
C ALA A 247 2.41 6.30 -19.40
N CYS A 248 1.40 5.52 -18.99
CA CYS A 248 0.46 5.91 -17.95
C CYS A 248 1.17 6.20 -16.62
N TRP A 249 2.09 5.32 -16.21
CA TRP A 249 2.86 5.49 -14.98
C TRP A 249 3.72 6.76 -15.00
N VAL A 250 4.54 6.93 -16.03
CA VAL A 250 5.44 8.09 -16.16
C VAL A 250 4.63 9.38 -16.18
N LEU A 251 3.53 9.42 -16.94
CA LEU A 251 2.68 10.59 -17.01
C LEU A 251 2.01 10.91 -15.66
N ALA A 252 1.56 9.89 -14.90
CA ALA A 252 1.00 10.09 -13.56
C ALA A 252 1.99 10.79 -12.62
N PHE A 253 3.22 10.28 -12.54
CA PHE A 253 4.26 10.85 -11.69
C PHE A 253 4.80 12.18 -12.21
N ALA A 254 4.86 12.39 -13.53
CA ALA A 254 5.22 13.67 -14.12
C ALA A 254 4.19 14.77 -13.80
N ILE A 255 2.89 14.45 -13.86
CA ILE A 255 1.83 15.37 -13.43
C ILE A 255 1.98 15.72 -11.94
N TYR A 256 2.23 14.73 -11.09
CA TYR A 256 2.50 14.99 -9.67
C TYR A 256 3.69 15.92 -9.48
N LEU A 257 4.83 15.61 -10.10
CA LEU A 257 6.05 16.39 -9.98
C LEU A 257 5.81 17.83 -10.44
N GLY A 258 5.25 18.05 -11.63
CA GLY A 258 4.99 19.38 -12.16
C GLY A 258 4.05 20.21 -11.28
N ARG A 259 3.03 19.60 -10.67
CA ARG A 259 2.04 20.30 -9.83
C ARG A 259 2.53 20.54 -8.39
N TYR A 260 3.31 19.63 -7.83
CA TYR A 260 3.74 19.70 -6.44
C TYR A 260 5.12 20.34 -6.23
N THR A 261 5.94 20.46 -7.28
CA THR A 261 7.26 21.11 -7.16
C THR A 261 7.12 22.53 -6.61
N ALA A 262 6.26 23.36 -7.19
CA ALA A 262 6.04 24.72 -6.69
C ALA A 262 5.48 24.75 -5.25
N ILE A 263 4.58 23.82 -4.92
CA ILE A 263 3.99 23.70 -3.57
C ILE A 263 5.07 23.39 -2.54
N LEU A 264 5.98 22.47 -2.86
CA LEU A 264 7.03 21.99 -1.96
C LEU A 264 8.22 22.95 -1.86
N LEU A 265 8.48 23.75 -2.89
CA LEU A 265 9.56 24.74 -2.90
C LEU A 265 9.12 26.12 -2.39
N SER A 266 7.82 26.34 -2.23
CA SER A 266 7.29 27.59 -1.68
C SER A 266 7.16 27.49 -0.16
N PRO A 267 7.38 28.61 0.58
CA PRO A 267 7.12 28.65 2.00
C PRO A 267 5.70 28.20 2.35
N ARG A 268 5.55 27.67 3.57
CA ARG A 268 4.25 27.39 4.15
C ARG A 268 3.34 28.61 4.14
N VAL A 269 2.07 28.39 3.80
CA VAL A 269 1.06 29.45 3.74
C VAL A 269 0.57 29.90 5.13
N ASP A 270 0.87 29.12 6.18
CA ASP A 270 0.49 29.41 7.57
C ASP A 270 1.60 30.08 8.39
N GLY A 271 2.74 30.43 7.75
CA GLY A 271 3.86 31.13 8.38
C GLY A 271 4.65 30.31 9.42
N ARG A 272 4.36 29.02 9.58
CA ARG A 272 5.13 28.13 10.47
C ARG A 272 6.43 27.66 9.81
N PRO A 273 7.41 27.12 10.57
CA PRO A 273 8.62 26.55 9.99
C PRO A 273 8.31 25.44 8.97
N GLY A 274 8.94 25.50 7.80
CA GLY A 274 8.81 24.53 6.71
C GLY A 274 8.45 25.16 5.37
#